data_AF-A0A7J4L724-F1
#
_entry.id   AF-A0A7J4L724-F1
#
_cell.length_a   1.000
_cell.length_b   1.000
_cell.length_c   1.000
_cell.angle_alpha   90.00
_cell.angle_beta   90.00
_cell.angle_gamma   90.00
#
_symmetry.space_group_name_H-M   'P 1'
#
loop_
_entity.id
_entity.type
_entity.pdbx_description
1 polymer ?
#
loop_
_entity_poly.entity_id
_entity_poly.type
_entity_poly.pdbx_seq_one_letter_code
_entity_poly.pdbx_strand_id
1 'polypeptide(L)'
;MVYIPKRYGQSRIDYCPFCEKQALVKNAQGVPVCSAHKNATIGEMKCICGGNLEIKEGKFGAFFLCDKCGPINMKKVLEINEVEAPEQKRDVASTKPKKEPQDELVVRGDDPYWCR
;
A
#
# COMPACT_ATOMS: atom_id res chain seq x y z
N MET A 1 -9.09 -16.95 -39.10
CA MET A 1 -9.30 -16.79 -37.65
C MET A 1 -7.97 -17.01 -36.96
N VAL A 2 -7.39 -15.98 -36.32
CA VAL A 2 -6.11 -16.10 -35.61
C VAL A 2 -6.39 -16.52 -34.17
N TYR A 3 -5.98 -17.73 -33.80
CA TYR A 3 -6.09 -18.24 -32.43
C TYR A 3 -4.87 -17.77 -31.63
N ILE A 4 -5.08 -16.82 -30.72
CA ILE A 4 -4.04 -16.30 -29.83
C ILE A 4 -4.06 -17.15 -28.54
N PRO A 5 -3.01 -17.93 -28.25
CA PRO A 5 -2.98 -18.79 -27.06
C PRO A 5 -2.89 -17.97 -25.77
N LYS A 6 -3.38 -18.55 -24.66
CA LYS A 6 -3.26 -17.94 -23.33
C LYS A 6 -1.77 -17.74 -22.99
N ARG A 7 -1.37 -16.50 -22.77
CA ARG A 7 -0.02 -16.18 -22.30
C ARG A 7 0.03 -16.27 -20.79
N TYR A 8 0.61 -17.37 -20.30
CA TYR A 8 0.95 -17.53 -18.90
C TYR A 8 2.08 -16.55 -18.52
N GLY A 9 2.03 -16.00 -17.31
CA GLY A 9 3.05 -15.06 -16.81
C GLY A 9 2.74 -13.57 -16.94
N GLN A 10 1.52 -13.18 -17.33
CA GLN A 10 1.11 -11.77 -17.19
C GLN A 10 0.94 -11.41 -15.71
N SER A 11 1.81 -10.53 -15.21
CA SER A 11 1.65 -9.89 -13.91
C SER A 11 0.53 -8.85 -13.98
N ARG A 12 -0.30 -8.81 -12.94
CA ARG A 12 -1.27 -7.71 -12.74
C ARG A 12 -0.58 -6.60 -11.97
N ILE A 13 -0.71 -5.37 -12.47
CA ILE A 13 -0.28 -4.17 -11.75
C ILE A 13 -1.53 -3.60 -11.11
N ASP A 14 -1.58 -3.64 -9.78
CA ASP A 14 -2.65 -3.04 -9.00
C ASP A 14 -2.28 -1.60 -8.61
N TYR A 15 -3.28 -0.73 -8.56
CA TYR A 15 -3.12 0.68 -8.19
C TYR A 15 -3.74 0.95 -6.83
N CYS A 16 -3.14 1.86 -6.08
CA CYS A 16 -3.59 2.29 -4.77
C CYS A 16 -4.88 3.15 -4.91
N PRO A 17 -5.97 2.83 -4.20
CA PRO A 17 -7.23 3.56 -4.30
C PRO A 17 -7.18 4.99 -3.73
N PHE A 18 -6.15 5.34 -2.96
CA PHE A 18 -6.02 6.66 -2.33
C PHE A 18 -5.16 7.65 -3.12
N CYS A 19 -4.23 7.18 -3.94
CA CYS A 19 -3.26 8.06 -4.61
C CYS A 19 -2.87 7.60 -6.02
N GLU A 20 -3.54 6.58 -6.55
CA GLU A 20 -3.37 6.05 -7.91
C GLU A 20 -1.95 5.57 -8.27
N LYS A 21 -1.01 5.59 -7.31
CA LYS A 21 0.32 5.01 -7.45
C LYS A 21 0.23 3.49 -7.43
N GLN A 22 1.22 2.81 -8.00
CA GLN A 22 1.32 1.35 -7.94
C GLN A 22 1.24 0.85 -6.49
N ALA A 23 0.37 -0.12 -6.25
CA ALA A 23 0.26 -0.79 -4.97
C ALA A 23 1.42 -1.78 -4.80
N LEU A 24 2.11 -1.67 -3.66
CA LEU A 24 3.25 -2.53 -3.32
C LEU A 24 2.95 -3.43 -2.11
N VAL A 25 1.99 -3.04 -1.29
CA VAL A 25 1.70 -3.67 0.00
C VAL A 25 0.19 -3.85 0.15
N LYS A 26 -0.25 -4.85 0.92
CA LYS A 26 -1.64 -5.00 1.33
C LYS A 26 -1.84 -4.41 2.72
N ASN A 27 -2.95 -3.70 2.93
CA ASN A 27 -3.36 -3.27 4.26
C ASN A 27 -3.97 -4.45 5.05
N ALA A 28 -4.23 -4.28 6.35
CA ALA A 28 -4.90 -5.24 7.24
C ALA A 28 -6.28 -5.67 6.71
N GLN A 29 -6.98 -4.81 5.97
CA GLN A 29 -8.25 -5.12 5.30
C GLN A 29 -8.08 -5.89 3.97
N GLY A 30 -6.85 -6.28 3.59
CA GLY A 30 -6.55 -6.99 2.35
C GLY A 30 -6.54 -6.12 1.08
N VAL A 31 -6.71 -4.80 1.22
CA VAL A 31 -6.74 -3.84 0.11
C VAL A 31 -5.31 -3.52 -0.36
N PRO A 32 -5.03 -3.55 -1.69
CA PRO A 32 -3.73 -3.18 -2.24
C PRO A 32 -3.52 -1.66 -2.12
N VAL A 33 -2.50 -1.25 -1.36
CA VAL A 33 -2.15 0.14 -1.10
C VAL A 33 -0.66 0.40 -1.37
N CYS A 34 -0.28 1.68 -1.50
CA CYS A 34 1.12 2.06 -1.55
C CYS A 34 1.74 2.02 -0.15
N SER A 35 3.07 2.00 -0.05
CA SER A 35 3.78 1.93 1.25
C SER A 35 3.43 3.09 2.20
N ALA A 36 3.08 4.26 1.65
CA ALA A 36 2.66 5.42 2.43
C ALA A 36 1.27 5.26 3.08
N HIS A 37 0.40 4.43 2.50
CA HIS A 37 -0.97 4.20 2.96
C HIS A 37 -1.16 2.83 3.59
N LYS A 38 -0.07 2.19 4.02
CA LYS A 38 -0.11 0.87 4.68
C LYS A 38 -1.01 0.86 5.92
N ASN A 39 -1.08 1.97 6.65
CA ASN A 39 -1.87 2.08 7.88
C ASN A 39 -3.23 2.76 7.66
N ALA A 40 -3.55 3.17 6.42
CA ALA A 40 -4.79 3.89 6.12
C ALA A 40 -5.94 2.91 5.94
N THR A 41 -6.86 2.86 6.91
CA THR A 41 -8.06 2.02 6.83
C THR A 41 -9.17 2.72 6.06
N ILE A 42 -9.84 1.98 5.17
CA ILE A 42 -11.06 2.46 4.54
C ILE A 42 -12.17 2.38 5.59
N GLY A 43 -12.83 3.51 5.84
CA GLY A 43 -13.93 3.64 6.79
C GLY A 43 -15.22 2.99 6.30
N GLU A 44 -16.31 3.25 7.02
CA GLU A 44 -17.64 2.77 6.65
C GLU A 44 -18.10 3.42 5.34
N MET A 45 -18.41 2.59 4.35
CA MET A 45 -18.93 3.03 3.05
C MET A 45 -20.34 2.51 2.84
N LYS A 46 -21.15 3.30 2.13
CA LYS A 46 -22.54 2.95 1.86
C LYS A 46 -22.68 2.40 0.45
N CYS A 47 -23.50 1.37 0.30
CA CYS A 47 -23.91 0.89 -1.01
C CYS A 47 -24.98 1.80 -1.62
N ILE A 48 -25.18 1.76 -2.95
CA ILE A 48 -26.31 2.44 -3.63
C ILE A 48 -27.65 2.04 -3.03
N CYS A 49 -27.77 0.79 -2.55
CA CYS A 49 -28.97 0.31 -1.86
C CYS A 49 -29.12 0.78 -0.40
N GLY A 50 -28.24 1.67 0.07
CA GLY A 50 -28.24 2.20 1.43
C GLY A 50 -27.86 1.19 2.52
N GLY A 51 -27.37 0.01 2.14
CA GLY A 51 -26.82 -0.99 3.05
C GLY A 51 -25.37 -0.69 3.41
N ASN A 52 -24.93 -1.23 4.54
CA ASN A 52 -23.54 -1.20 4.95
C ASN A 52 -22.71 -2.14 4.07
N LEU A 53 -21.45 -1.77 3.85
CA LEU A 53 -20.48 -2.56 3.09
C LEU A 53 -19.40 -3.08 4.03
N GLU A 54 -19.27 -4.40 4.11
CA GLU A 54 -18.16 -5.05 4.79
C GLU A 54 -17.02 -5.33 3.80
N ILE A 55 -15.78 -5.03 4.18
CA ILE A 55 -14.60 -5.44 3.41
C ILE A 55 -14.26 -6.88 3.75
N LYS A 56 -14.14 -7.74 2.74
CA LYS A 56 -13.67 -9.12 2.87
C LYS A 56 -12.55 -9.40 1.88
N GLU A 57 -11.66 -10.31 2.24
CA GLU A 57 -10.58 -10.76 1.36
C GLU A 57 -10.92 -12.10 0.70
N GLY A 58 -10.55 -12.23 -0.58
CA GLY A 58 -10.69 -13.47 -1.33
C GLY A 58 -9.45 -13.76 -2.17
N LYS A 59 -9.47 -14.89 -2.91
CA LYS A 59 -8.35 -15.36 -3.75
C LYS A 59 -7.82 -14.31 -4.73
N PHE A 60 -8.68 -13.41 -5.19
CA PHE A 60 -8.37 -12.41 -6.22
C PHE A 60 -8.18 -10.99 -5.68
N GLY A 61 -8.26 -10.79 -4.36
CA GLY A 61 -8.14 -9.47 -3.71
C GLY A 61 -9.30 -9.16 -2.77
N ALA A 62 -9.30 -7.95 -2.23
CA ALA A 62 -10.38 -7.43 -1.40
C ALA A 62 -11.64 -7.14 -2.24
N PHE A 63 -12.80 -7.46 -1.68
CA PHE A 63 -14.12 -7.18 -2.23
C PHE A 63 -15.02 -6.63 -1.13
N PHE A 64 -16.07 -5.92 -1.53
CA PHE A 64 -17.08 -5.46 -0.58
C PHE A 64 -18.28 -6.39 -0.61
N LEU A 65 -18.83 -6.71 0.55
CA LEU A 65 -20.08 -7.44 0.69
C LEU A 65 -21.13 -6.49 1.23
N CYS A 66 -22.21 -6.28 0.49
CA CYS A 66 -23.37 -5.56 0.98
C CYS A 66 -24.42 -6.56 1.49
N ASP A 67 -25.00 -6.31 2.66
CA ASP A 67 -26.03 -7.18 3.25
C ASP A 67 -27.27 -7.35 2.36
N LYS A 68 -27.59 -6.33 1.56
CA LYS A 68 -28.78 -6.30 0.69
C LYS A 68 -28.49 -6.67 -0.75
N CYS A 69 -27.33 -6.29 -1.26
CA CYS A 69 -26.98 -6.36 -2.68
C CYS A 69 -25.99 -7.49 -3.02
N GLY A 70 -25.34 -8.09 -2.02
CA GLY A 70 -24.36 -9.15 -2.20
C GLY A 70 -22.94 -8.62 -2.49
N PRO A 71 -22.06 -9.44 -3.10
CA PRO A 71 -20.67 -9.07 -3.36
C PRO A 71 -20.55 -8.04 -4.49
N ILE A 72 -19.85 -6.94 -4.21
CA ILE A 72 -19.61 -5.82 -5.13
C ILE A 72 -18.12 -5.65 -5.34
N ASN A 73 -17.74 -5.41 -6.59
CA ASN A 73 -16.35 -5.16 -6.95
C ASN A 73 -15.85 -3.86 -6.33
N MET A 74 -14.61 -3.90 -5.82
CA MET A 74 -13.92 -2.78 -5.20
C MET A 74 -13.99 -1.50 -6.06
N LYS A 75 -13.72 -1.61 -7.37
CA LYS A 75 -13.78 -0.48 -8.31
C LYS A 75 -15.11 0.27 -8.28
N LYS A 76 -16.23 -0.47 -8.29
CA LYS A 76 -17.56 0.14 -8.29
C LYS A 76 -17.81 0.91 -6.99
N VAL A 77 -17.38 0.34 -5.86
CA VAL A 77 -17.60 0.98 -4.56
C VAL A 77 -16.79 2.28 -4.42
N LEU A 78 -15.56 2.28 -4.93
CA LEU A 78 -14.69 3.46 -4.96
C LEU A 78 -15.18 4.57 -5.91
N GLU A 79 -15.93 4.21 -6.96
CA GLU A 79 -16.56 5.19 -7.86
C GLU A 79 -17.78 5.87 -7.21
N ILE A 80 -18.46 5.17 -6.30
CA ILE A 80 -19.69 5.65 -5.64
C ILE A 80 -19.37 6.43 -4.36
N ASN A 81 -18.36 5.99 -3.61
CA ASN A 81 -17.95 6.62 -2.38
C ASN A 81 -16.62 7.34 -2.63
N GLU A 82 -16.62 8.66 -2.46
CA GLU A 82 -15.39 9.44 -2.47
C GLU A 82 -14.52 8.97 -1.30
N VAL A 83 -13.40 8.32 -1.64
CA VAL A 83 -12.44 7.87 -0.64
C VAL A 83 -11.59 9.06 -0.25
N GLU A 84 -12.01 9.75 0.81
CA GLU A 84 -11.15 10.73 1.45
C GLU A 84 -9.96 9.99 2.05
N ALA A 85 -8.76 10.23 1.50
CA ALA A 85 -7.53 9.78 2.14
C ALA A 85 -7.51 10.37 3.55
N PRO A 86 -7.24 9.57 4.60
CA PRO A 86 -7.18 10.11 5.95
C PRO A 86 -6.10 11.18 5.95
N GLU A 87 -6.51 12.43 6.16
CA GLU A 87 -5.61 13.57 6.28
C GLU A 87 -4.59 13.21 7.35
N GLN A 88 -3.33 13.06 6.95
CA GLN A 88 -2.24 12.77 7.86
C GLN A 88 -2.19 13.92 8.85
N LYS A 89 -2.72 13.71 10.06
CA LYS A 89 -2.30 14.50 11.22
C LYS A 89 -0.81 14.24 11.32
N ARG A 90 -0.02 15.20 10.85
CA ARG A 90 1.42 15.24 11.02
C ARG A 90 1.61 15.42 12.52
N ASP A 91 1.66 14.32 13.25
CA ASP A 91 2.16 14.33 14.61
C ASP A 91 3.65 14.67 14.49
N VAL A 92 3.92 15.98 14.53
CA VAL A 92 5.25 16.53 14.66
C VAL A 92 5.73 16.14 16.05
N ALA A 93 6.39 15.00 16.15
CA ALA A 93 7.15 14.61 17.32
C ALA A 93 8.50 14.03 16.86
N SER A 94 9.51 14.91 16.92
CA SER A 94 10.93 14.66 17.23
C SER A 94 11.37 13.20 17.25
N THR A 95 12.39 12.77 16.51
CA THR A 95 13.77 13.24 16.66
C THR A 95 14.59 12.96 15.39
N LYS A 96 15.40 13.93 14.98
CA LYS A 96 16.46 13.76 13.99
C LYS A 96 17.38 12.60 14.43
N PRO A 97 17.76 11.63 13.57
CA PRO A 97 18.92 10.80 13.87
C PRO A 97 20.15 11.73 13.88
N LYS A 98 20.81 11.83 15.03
CA LYS A 98 22.17 12.40 15.11
C LYS A 98 23.04 11.54 14.19
N LYS A 99 23.50 12.12 13.09
CA LYS A 99 24.53 11.52 12.25
C LYS A 99 25.81 11.58 13.06
N GLU A 100 26.23 10.45 13.61
CA GLU A 100 27.58 10.35 14.20
C GLU A 100 28.59 10.59 13.06
N PRO A 101 29.58 11.47 13.23
CA PRO A 101 30.67 11.57 12.28
C PRO A 101 31.41 10.23 12.30
N GLN A 102 31.49 9.57 11.16
CA GLN A 102 32.45 8.47 11.00
C GLN A 102 33.81 9.14 10.97
N ASP A 103 34.58 8.99 12.05
CA ASP A 103 35.98 9.40 12.05
C ASP A 103 36.69 8.58 10.96
N GLU A 104 37.11 9.26 9.89
CA GLU A 104 37.98 8.68 8.89
C GLU A 104 39.25 8.18 9.59
N LEU A 105 39.49 6.87 9.56
CA LEU A 105 40.74 6.29 10.03
C LEU A 105 41.84 6.70 9.05
N VAL A 106 42.47 7.86 9.29
CA VAL A 106 43.62 8.32 8.51
C VAL A 106 44.83 7.48 8.89
N VAL A 107 45.08 6.39 8.16
CA VAL A 107 46.30 5.59 8.30
C VAL A 107 47.47 6.43 7.80
N ARG A 108 48.41 6.77 8.69
CA ARG A 108 49.63 7.52 8.35
C ARG A 108 50.76 6.52 8.09
N GLY A 109 51.73 6.90 7.26
CA GLY A 109 52.87 6.04 6.88
C GLY A 109 53.73 5.50 8.03
N ASP A 110 53.55 6.02 9.24
CA ASP A 110 54.22 5.61 10.48
C ASP A 110 53.39 4.65 11.36
N ASP A 111 52.22 4.17 10.91
CA ASP A 111 51.40 3.24 11.68
C ASP A 111 52.11 1.86 11.83
N PRO A 112 52.44 1.42 13.07
CA PRO A 112 53.22 0.21 13.32
C PRO A 112 52.49 -1.10 12.96
N TYR A 113 51.25 -1.01 12.49
CA TYR A 113 50.48 -2.13 11.94
C TYR A 113 50.96 -2.61 10.56
N TRP A 114 51.92 -1.92 9.92
CA TRP A 114 52.52 -2.34 8.64
C TRP A 114 53.89 -3.03 8.74
N CYS A 115 54.48 -3.17 9.93
CA CYS A 115 55.75 -3.89 10.12
C CYS A 115 55.57 -5.15 10.99
N ARG A 116 54.72 -6.09 10.55
CA ARG A 116 54.70 -7.46 11.09
C ARG A 116 54.33 -8.49 10.04
#